data_AF-A0A508ABP9-F1
#
_entry.id   AF-A0A508ABP9-F1
#
_cell.length_a   1.000
_cell.length_b   1.000
_cell.length_c   1.000
_cell.angle_alpha   90.00
_cell.angle_beta   90.00
_cell.angle_gamma   90.00
#
_symmetry.space_group_name_H-M   'P 1'
#
loop_
_entity.id
_entity.type
_entity.pdbx_description
1 polymer ?
#
loop_
_entity_poly.entity_id
_entity_poly.type
_entity_poly.pdbx_seq_one_letter_code
_entity_poly.pdbx_strand_id
1 'polypeptide(L)'
;MTDTSEAEFYLIDTDGNRRIPFKQRNREDGRYGFSILPPGKGNDPSSAEYTEDVEDLIRRVVLDRQFVRARVDGGAHDGQPNTVGLGRRRVHDYWIAPHLSHLVSGVADVAVPETPNFDAEARAFLDGFLAADNPQLVRWLPRYRHTLDTVRDAMERDAPETVFELVWKSFDNAVSNAGRGILGFETAERWREPLIEMIGDIGRDGTAAQFDDLLTRLEQWKRAGDLPKVPRLLLARAFAAIHPERYHTTVDVTKQDSILPWFKAHTGFVVPSGNWAARAQALTAHLDQSGMFEGNLEHRNMFPWYVFEQLRDASGRVPFRHGHVSRSPSGRKTSSEQIRSVEYRQNVIQDRLVAQLCATYGDRAVATEHPTGTGGRADALLRHDDGSLELYEIKPAATAREAVRQAVGQLLEYAFRRNGLQPKALHVVSDAVLDDVTEEYLQVLEQRFGLRFGYLHVAISTSGEVDGE
;
A
#
# COMPACT_ATOMS: atom_id res chain seq x y z
N MET A 1 -18.08 -25.89 -42.76
CA MET A 1 -17.17 -25.18 -41.85
C MET A 1 -18.04 -24.32 -40.97
N THR A 2 -17.83 -24.35 -39.66
CA THR A 2 -18.56 -23.49 -38.72
C THR A 2 -18.21 -22.04 -39.01
N ASP A 3 -19.22 -21.21 -39.33
CA ASP A 3 -19.06 -19.76 -39.52
C ASP A 3 -18.87 -19.01 -38.18
N THR A 4 -18.71 -19.74 -37.09
CA THR A 4 -18.60 -19.25 -35.73
C THR A 4 -17.45 -19.92 -35.01
N SER A 5 -16.95 -19.29 -33.94
CA SER A 5 -15.95 -19.89 -33.06
C SER A 5 -16.57 -20.70 -31.92
N GLU A 6 -17.88 -20.96 -31.91
CA GLU A 6 -18.61 -21.47 -30.72
C GLU A 6 -17.97 -22.72 -30.08
N ALA A 7 -17.49 -23.65 -30.91
CA ALA A 7 -16.88 -24.91 -30.45
C ALA A 7 -15.47 -24.71 -29.85
N GLU A 8 -14.86 -23.55 -30.07
CA GLU A 8 -13.43 -23.29 -29.84
C GLU A 8 -13.21 -22.12 -28.87
N PHE A 9 -14.05 -21.09 -28.94
CA PHE A 9 -13.92 -19.85 -28.19
C PHE A 9 -15.22 -19.04 -28.16
N TYR A 10 -15.59 -18.54 -26.99
CA TYR A 10 -16.60 -17.49 -26.85
C TYR A 10 -16.31 -16.61 -25.65
N LEU A 11 -16.82 -15.39 -25.67
CA LEU A 11 -16.74 -14.47 -24.53
C LEU A 11 -17.98 -14.62 -23.65
N ILE A 12 -17.86 -14.31 -22.37
CA ILE A 12 -18.92 -14.42 -21.38
C ILE A 12 -19.26 -13.01 -20.88
N ASP A 13 -20.51 -12.63 -21.07
CA ASP A 13 -20.99 -11.31 -20.65
C ASP A 13 -21.36 -11.27 -19.16
N THR A 14 -21.60 -10.08 -18.61
CA THR A 14 -21.94 -9.89 -17.18
C THR A 14 -23.25 -10.57 -16.76
N ASP A 15 -24.12 -10.87 -17.71
CA ASP A 15 -25.39 -11.55 -17.49
C ASP A 15 -25.24 -13.08 -17.70
N GLY A 16 -24.01 -13.55 -17.95
CA GLY A 16 -23.70 -14.96 -18.20
C GLY A 16 -24.01 -15.43 -19.63
N ASN A 17 -24.44 -14.55 -20.54
CA ASN A 17 -24.71 -14.94 -21.93
C ASN A 17 -23.42 -15.12 -22.70
N ARG A 18 -23.47 -16.02 -23.68
CA ARG A 18 -22.34 -16.29 -24.57
C ARG A 18 -22.29 -15.21 -25.65
N ARG A 19 -21.10 -14.69 -25.93
CA ARG A 19 -20.84 -13.80 -27.05
C ARG A 19 -19.93 -14.54 -28.00
N ILE A 20 -20.50 -15.07 -29.07
CA ILE A 20 -19.87 -15.99 -30.01
C ILE A 20 -19.36 -15.21 -31.22
N PRO A 21 -18.03 -15.07 -31.41
CA PRO A 21 -17.46 -14.54 -32.64
C PRO A 21 -17.95 -15.30 -33.88
N PHE A 22 -18.21 -14.54 -34.95
CA PHE A 22 -18.64 -15.12 -36.23
C PHE A 22 -17.88 -14.49 -37.39
N LYS A 23 -17.66 -15.29 -38.44
CA LYS A 23 -17.04 -14.84 -39.67
C LYS A 23 -18.04 -14.01 -40.46
N GLN A 24 -17.56 -12.89 -41.00
CA GLN A 24 -18.35 -12.03 -41.87
C GLN A 24 -17.52 -11.58 -43.06
N ARG A 25 -18.22 -11.21 -44.15
CA ARG A 25 -17.60 -10.68 -45.35
C ARG A 25 -17.71 -9.15 -45.35
N ASN A 26 -16.59 -8.47 -45.50
CA ASN A 26 -16.57 -7.04 -45.76
C ASN A 26 -17.20 -6.75 -47.14
N ARG A 27 -18.13 -5.81 -47.18
CA ARG A 27 -18.88 -5.47 -48.40
C ARG A 27 -18.07 -4.66 -49.42
N GLU A 28 -17.04 -3.94 -48.98
CA GLU A 28 -16.28 -3.01 -49.83
C GLU A 28 -15.09 -3.69 -50.53
N ASP A 29 -14.35 -4.53 -49.81
CA ASP A 29 -13.11 -5.16 -50.30
C ASP A 29 -13.18 -6.69 -50.39
N GLY A 30 -14.32 -7.27 -50.00
CA GLY A 30 -14.59 -8.71 -50.12
C GLY A 30 -13.85 -9.61 -49.13
N ARG A 31 -13.04 -9.06 -48.21
CA ARG A 31 -12.32 -9.82 -47.16
C ARG A 31 -13.30 -10.60 -46.30
N TYR A 32 -12.95 -11.82 -45.90
CA TYR A 32 -13.80 -12.71 -45.13
C TYR A 32 -13.03 -13.26 -43.92
N GLY A 33 -13.70 -13.33 -42.77
CA GLY A 33 -13.11 -13.82 -41.53
C GLY A 33 -13.77 -13.21 -40.29
N PHE A 34 -13.22 -13.50 -39.12
CA PHE A 34 -13.55 -12.82 -37.87
C PHE A 34 -13.06 -11.38 -37.96
N SER A 35 -13.97 -10.44 -37.71
CA SER A 35 -13.66 -9.01 -37.77
C SER A 35 -13.16 -8.54 -36.41
N ILE A 36 -11.88 -8.17 -36.38
CA ILE A 36 -11.14 -7.75 -35.18
C ILE A 36 -10.84 -6.26 -35.30
N LEU A 37 -11.14 -5.50 -34.25
CA LEU A 37 -11.00 -4.04 -34.20
C LEU A 37 -9.87 -3.67 -33.22
N PRO A 38 -8.91 -2.84 -33.64
CA PRO A 38 -7.81 -2.40 -32.80
C PRO A 38 -8.27 -1.60 -31.56
N PRO A 39 -7.49 -1.60 -30.46
CA PRO A 39 -7.80 -0.81 -29.28
C PRO A 39 -7.84 0.69 -29.61
N GLY A 40 -8.80 1.43 -29.04
CA GLY A 40 -8.91 2.89 -29.20
C GLY A 40 -9.57 3.39 -30.49
N LYS A 41 -9.93 2.51 -31.44
CA LYS A 41 -10.63 2.88 -32.70
C LYS A 41 -12.16 2.77 -32.62
N GLY A 42 -12.70 2.29 -31.50
CA GLY A 42 -14.14 2.17 -31.29
C GLY A 42 -14.79 1.17 -32.26
N ASN A 43 -15.95 1.53 -32.80
CA ASN A 43 -16.73 0.69 -33.73
C ASN A 43 -16.46 1.00 -35.21
N ASP A 44 -15.33 1.65 -35.54
CA ASP A 44 -14.99 2.03 -36.92
C ASP A 44 -14.70 0.79 -37.80
N PRO A 45 -15.62 0.40 -38.71
CA PRO A 45 -15.48 -0.82 -39.50
C PRO A 45 -14.33 -0.76 -40.51
N SER A 46 -13.87 0.44 -40.90
CA SER A 46 -12.77 0.62 -41.84
C SER A 46 -11.42 0.21 -41.25
N SER A 47 -11.32 0.23 -39.92
CA SER A 47 -10.14 -0.18 -39.17
C SER A 47 -10.11 -1.68 -38.84
N ALA A 48 -11.13 -2.44 -39.25
CA ALA A 48 -11.23 -3.85 -38.93
C ALA A 48 -10.24 -4.70 -39.73
N GLU A 49 -9.51 -5.55 -39.01
CA GLU A 49 -8.72 -6.63 -39.57
C GLU A 49 -9.57 -7.91 -39.62
N TYR A 50 -9.26 -8.80 -40.57
CA TYR A 50 -10.00 -10.03 -40.79
C TYR A 50 -9.04 -11.20 -40.73
N THR A 51 -9.39 -12.20 -39.92
CA THR A 51 -8.64 -13.46 -39.82
C THR A 51 -9.60 -14.63 -39.92
N GLU A 52 -9.23 -15.67 -40.66
CA GLU A 52 -9.98 -16.92 -40.68
C GLU A 52 -9.50 -17.91 -39.64
N ASP A 53 -8.35 -17.64 -39.03
CA ASP A 53 -7.66 -18.44 -38.04
C ASP A 53 -8.23 -18.16 -36.64
N VAL A 54 -8.80 -19.19 -36.03
CA VAL A 54 -9.36 -19.10 -34.68
C VAL A 54 -8.27 -18.89 -33.62
N GLU A 55 -7.05 -19.38 -33.85
CA GLU A 55 -5.94 -19.20 -32.92
C GLU A 55 -5.49 -17.74 -32.86
N ASP A 56 -5.38 -17.10 -34.03
CA ASP A 56 -5.08 -15.67 -34.18
C ASP A 56 -6.20 -14.80 -33.58
N LEU A 57 -7.46 -15.18 -33.80
CA LEU A 57 -8.61 -14.57 -33.13
C LEU A 57 -8.46 -14.61 -31.60
N ILE A 58 -8.20 -15.80 -31.04
CA ILE A 58 -8.07 -16.01 -29.60
C ILE A 58 -6.94 -15.14 -29.04
N ARG A 59 -5.76 -15.15 -29.66
CA ARG A 59 -4.61 -14.35 -29.20
C ARG A 59 -4.93 -12.86 -29.16
N ARG A 60 -5.52 -12.33 -30.23
CA ARG A 60 -5.82 -10.90 -30.34
C ARG A 60 -6.90 -10.45 -29.37
N VAL A 61 -7.95 -11.25 -29.18
CA VAL A 61 -9.06 -10.89 -28.28
C VAL A 61 -8.66 -11.06 -26.81
N VAL A 62 -7.96 -12.14 -26.48
CA VAL A 62 -7.63 -12.47 -25.08
C VAL A 62 -6.36 -11.77 -24.61
N LEU A 63 -5.27 -11.83 -25.38
CA LEU A 63 -3.97 -11.30 -24.98
C LEU A 63 -3.85 -9.80 -25.29
N ASP A 64 -4.19 -9.41 -26.51
CA ASP A 64 -4.03 -8.03 -26.98
C ASP A 64 -5.23 -7.13 -26.66
N ARG A 65 -6.27 -7.70 -26.01
CA ARG A 65 -7.51 -7.01 -25.61
C ARG A 65 -8.20 -6.29 -26.79
N GLN A 66 -8.08 -6.84 -27.99
CA GLN A 66 -8.76 -6.33 -29.18
C GLN A 66 -10.25 -6.68 -29.15
N PHE A 67 -11.04 -5.92 -29.91
CA PHE A 67 -12.48 -6.19 -30.00
C PHE A 67 -12.80 -7.10 -31.16
N VAL A 68 -13.90 -7.85 -31.06
CA VAL A 68 -14.39 -8.72 -32.10
C VAL A 68 -15.89 -8.55 -32.29
N ARG A 69 -16.37 -8.80 -33.52
CA ARG A 69 -17.80 -8.96 -33.78
C ARG A 69 -18.29 -10.34 -33.33
N ALA A 70 -19.22 -10.32 -32.37
CA ALA A 70 -19.83 -11.52 -31.82
C ALA A 70 -21.37 -11.42 -31.84
N ARG A 71 -22.06 -12.56 -31.82
CA ARG A 71 -23.51 -12.65 -31.57
C ARG A 71 -23.76 -13.05 -30.14
N VAL A 72 -24.81 -12.49 -29.56
CA VAL A 72 -25.33 -12.97 -28.27
C VAL A 72 -25.98 -14.32 -28.50
N ASP A 73 -25.72 -15.24 -27.60
CA ASP A 73 -26.47 -16.48 -27.46
C ASP A 73 -26.97 -16.55 -26.01
N GLY A 74 -28.29 -16.42 -25.87
CA GLY A 74 -29.00 -16.27 -24.59
C GLY A 74 -29.53 -14.85 -24.32
N GLY A 75 -30.62 -14.79 -23.53
CA GLY A 75 -31.20 -13.55 -23.01
C GLY A 75 -32.03 -12.73 -24.03
N ALA A 76 -32.34 -11.47 -23.66
CA ALA A 76 -33.26 -10.61 -24.44
C ALA A 76 -32.69 -10.11 -25.78
N HIS A 77 -31.40 -10.32 -26.01
CA HIS A 77 -30.66 -9.84 -27.19
C HIS A 77 -30.13 -10.98 -28.06
N ASP A 78 -30.69 -12.18 -27.91
CA ASP A 78 -30.29 -13.38 -28.63
C ASP A 78 -30.17 -13.14 -30.15
N GLY A 79 -29.06 -13.61 -30.72
CA GLY A 79 -28.71 -13.45 -32.13
C GLY A 79 -28.23 -12.05 -32.56
N GLN A 80 -28.32 -11.02 -31.72
CA GLN A 80 -27.91 -9.65 -32.10
C GLN A 80 -26.37 -9.53 -32.24
N PRO A 81 -25.85 -9.04 -33.37
CA PRO A 81 -24.43 -8.84 -33.55
C PRO A 81 -23.94 -7.56 -32.86
N ASN A 82 -22.90 -7.65 -32.05
CA ASN A 82 -22.26 -6.51 -31.41
C ASN A 82 -20.72 -6.63 -31.41
N THR A 83 -20.07 -5.49 -31.25
CA THR A 83 -18.63 -5.43 -31.02
C THR A 83 -18.38 -5.59 -29.52
N VAL A 84 -17.55 -6.56 -29.15
CA VAL A 84 -17.25 -6.89 -27.75
C VAL A 84 -15.76 -7.18 -27.59
N GLY A 85 -15.26 -7.03 -26.36
CA GLY A 85 -13.87 -7.34 -26.01
C GLY A 85 -13.75 -7.51 -24.50
N LEU A 86 -12.74 -8.25 -24.06
CA LEU A 86 -12.52 -8.55 -22.64
C LEU A 86 -12.13 -7.30 -21.83
N GLY A 87 -12.70 -7.16 -20.63
CA GLY A 87 -12.36 -6.07 -19.69
C GLY A 87 -13.21 -4.80 -19.84
N ARG A 88 -14.38 -4.89 -20.50
CA ARG A 88 -15.37 -3.80 -20.59
C ARG A 88 -16.62 -4.14 -19.77
N ARG A 89 -17.42 -3.11 -19.44
CA ARG A 89 -18.66 -3.17 -18.62
C ARG A 89 -19.63 -4.33 -18.89
N ARG A 90 -19.57 -4.97 -20.07
CA ARG A 90 -20.46 -6.09 -20.43
C ARG A 90 -19.76 -7.42 -20.63
N VAL A 91 -18.45 -7.52 -20.78
CA VAL A 91 -17.76 -8.81 -21.01
C VAL A 91 -16.63 -8.98 -20.02
N HIS A 92 -16.77 -9.97 -19.14
CA HIS A 92 -15.92 -10.14 -17.97
C HIS A 92 -15.05 -11.40 -18.05
N ASP A 93 -15.47 -12.41 -18.82
CA ASP A 93 -14.76 -13.68 -18.90
C ASP A 93 -14.84 -14.28 -20.32
N TYR A 94 -14.23 -15.44 -20.53
CA TYR A 94 -14.25 -16.19 -21.78
C TYR A 94 -14.14 -17.68 -21.52
N TRP A 95 -14.56 -18.46 -22.52
CA TRP A 95 -14.31 -19.89 -22.58
C TRP A 95 -13.46 -20.19 -23.80
N ILE A 96 -12.53 -21.13 -23.65
CA ILE A 96 -11.70 -21.64 -24.72
C ILE A 96 -11.71 -23.17 -24.68
N ALA A 97 -11.71 -23.81 -25.84
CA ALA A 97 -11.67 -25.26 -25.91
C ALA A 97 -10.36 -25.79 -25.31
N PRO A 98 -10.38 -26.92 -24.56
CA PRO A 98 -9.21 -27.41 -23.85
C PRO A 98 -7.95 -27.60 -24.70
N HIS A 99 -8.11 -28.01 -25.97
CA HIS A 99 -6.97 -28.21 -26.88
C HIS A 99 -6.32 -26.90 -27.34
N LEU A 100 -7.01 -25.76 -27.24
CA LEU A 100 -6.53 -24.42 -27.59
C LEU A 100 -6.05 -23.62 -26.37
N SER A 101 -6.20 -24.17 -25.16
CA SER A 101 -5.75 -23.53 -23.91
C SER A 101 -4.29 -23.05 -23.98
N HIS A 102 -3.42 -23.83 -24.64
CA HIS A 102 -2.02 -23.51 -24.84
C HIS A 102 -1.76 -22.15 -25.53
N LEU A 103 -2.72 -21.63 -26.30
CA LEU A 103 -2.62 -20.34 -26.99
C LEU A 103 -2.68 -19.15 -26.04
N VAL A 104 -3.31 -19.35 -24.89
CA VAL A 104 -3.39 -18.38 -23.80
C VAL A 104 -2.47 -18.77 -22.64
N SER A 105 -1.99 -20.03 -22.59
CA SER A 105 -0.93 -20.50 -21.70
C SER A 105 0.45 -19.91 -22.09
N GLY A 106 0.69 -18.70 -21.61
CA GLY A 106 1.84 -17.86 -21.92
C GLY A 106 1.60 -16.41 -21.49
N VAL A 107 0.33 -16.05 -21.35
CA VAL A 107 -0.14 -14.96 -20.50
C VAL A 107 -0.77 -15.63 -19.29
N ALA A 108 0.05 -15.80 -18.24
CA ALA A 108 -0.30 -16.27 -16.90
C ALA A 108 -1.48 -17.24 -16.85
N ASP A 109 -1.18 -18.52 -16.63
CA ASP A 109 -2.09 -19.49 -16.03
C ASP A 109 -3.06 -18.79 -15.05
N VAL A 110 -4.29 -18.57 -15.48
CA VAL A 110 -5.44 -18.91 -14.64
C VAL A 110 -5.66 -20.39 -14.92
N ALA A 111 -4.71 -21.19 -14.43
CA ALA A 111 -5.08 -22.42 -13.81
C ALA A 111 -6.22 -22.06 -12.84
N VAL A 112 -7.31 -22.81 -12.88
CA VAL A 112 -8.11 -23.01 -11.67
C VAL A 112 -7.09 -23.16 -10.55
N PRO A 113 -7.02 -22.26 -9.57
CA PRO A 113 -5.93 -22.31 -8.62
C PRO A 113 -5.99 -23.71 -8.03
N GLU A 114 -4.87 -24.43 -8.13
CA GLU A 114 -4.54 -25.37 -7.06
C GLU A 114 -4.93 -24.66 -5.78
N THR A 115 -5.84 -25.25 -5.01
CA THR A 115 -6.39 -24.65 -3.79
C THR A 115 -5.26 -23.93 -3.06
N PRO A 116 -5.38 -22.61 -2.77
CA PRO A 116 -4.27 -21.82 -2.24
C PRO A 116 -3.46 -22.61 -1.22
N ASN A 117 -2.22 -22.93 -1.55
CA ASN A 117 -1.42 -23.84 -0.76
C ASN A 117 -0.63 -23.04 0.26
N PHE A 118 -1.20 -22.90 1.46
CA PHE A 118 -0.51 -22.29 2.59
C PHE A 118 0.58 -23.26 3.06
N ASP A 119 1.84 -22.86 2.91
CA ASP A 119 2.96 -23.64 3.41
C ASP A 119 3.06 -23.59 4.96
N ALA A 120 4.13 -24.16 5.51
CA ALA A 120 4.34 -24.19 6.95
C ALA A 120 4.47 -22.79 7.59
N GLU A 121 5.08 -21.83 6.89
CA GLU A 121 5.24 -20.48 7.39
C GLU A 121 3.91 -19.71 7.34
N ALA A 122 3.18 -19.82 6.24
CA ALA A 122 1.86 -19.21 6.12
C ALA A 122 0.86 -19.76 7.16
N ARG A 123 0.92 -21.07 7.45
CA ARG A 123 0.13 -21.68 8.53
C ARG A 123 0.54 -21.14 9.90
N ALA A 124 1.83 -21.02 10.18
CA ALA A 124 2.29 -20.43 11.45
C ALA A 124 1.82 -18.98 11.63
N PHE A 125 1.83 -18.17 10.56
CA PHE A 125 1.29 -16.80 10.61
C PHE A 125 -0.22 -16.80 10.84
N LEU A 126 -0.95 -17.71 10.19
CA LEU A 126 -2.39 -17.83 10.38
C LEU A 126 -2.74 -18.27 11.82
N ASP A 127 -2.06 -19.28 12.36
CA ASP A 127 -2.28 -19.75 13.73
C ASP A 127 -1.98 -18.65 14.74
N GLY A 128 -0.88 -17.92 14.56
CA GLY A 128 -0.54 -16.76 15.39
C GLY A 128 -1.55 -15.61 15.25
N PHE A 129 -2.17 -15.46 14.08
CA PHE A 129 -3.24 -14.48 13.88
C PHE A 129 -4.55 -14.92 14.55
N LEU A 130 -4.92 -16.19 14.46
CA LEU A 130 -6.15 -16.74 15.03
C LEU A 130 -6.05 -17.07 16.54
N ALA A 131 -4.86 -16.94 17.13
CA ALA A 131 -4.66 -17.10 18.56
C ALA A 131 -5.62 -16.21 19.37
N ALA A 132 -6.25 -16.78 20.39
CA ALA A 132 -7.30 -16.11 21.17
C ALA A 132 -6.83 -14.84 21.89
N ASP A 133 -5.53 -14.75 22.17
CA ASP A 133 -4.88 -13.60 22.81
C ASP A 133 -4.28 -12.61 21.81
N ASN A 134 -4.39 -12.84 20.49
CA ASN A 134 -3.90 -11.92 19.48
C ASN A 134 -4.49 -10.53 19.72
N PRO A 135 -3.66 -9.51 20.04
CA PRO A 135 -4.19 -8.21 20.41
C PRO A 135 -4.89 -7.48 19.27
N GLN A 136 -4.64 -7.85 18.00
CA GLN A 136 -5.44 -7.35 16.89
C GLN A 136 -6.89 -7.85 16.98
N LEU A 137 -7.11 -9.14 17.22
CA LEU A 137 -8.47 -9.68 17.41
C LEU A 137 -9.12 -9.19 18.71
N VAL A 138 -8.35 -9.07 19.80
CA VAL A 138 -8.92 -8.63 21.09
C VAL A 138 -9.28 -7.13 21.10
N ARG A 139 -8.45 -6.26 20.49
CA ARG A 139 -8.60 -4.80 20.63
C ARG A 139 -9.07 -4.10 19.36
N TRP A 140 -8.65 -4.58 18.20
CA TRP A 140 -8.94 -3.93 16.92
C TRP A 140 -10.24 -4.45 16.30
N LEU A 141 -10.46 -5.77 16.27
CA LEU A 141 -11.65 -6.36 15.67
C LEU A 141 -12.99 -5.77 16.16
N PRO A 142 -13.22 -5.51 17.47
CA PRO A 142 -14.48 -4.91 17.92
C PRO A 142 -14.73 -3.51 17.34
N ARG A 143 -13.67 -2.70 17.22
CA ARG A 143 -13.74 -1.36 16.61
C ARG A 143 -13.95 -1.46 15.10
N TYR A 144 -13.26 -2.40 14.45
CA TYR A 144 -13.43 -2.62 13.01
C TYR A 144 -14.85 -3.05 12.66
N ARG A 145 -15.43 -3.99 13.42
CA ARG A 145 -16.84 -4.40 13.28
C ARG A 145 -17.81 -3.23 13.45
N HIS A 146 -17.63 -2.44 14.51
CA HIS A 146 -18.47 -1.27 14.73
C HIS A 146 -18.39 -0.27 13.56
N THR A 147 -17.21 -0.06 12.98
CA THR A 147 -17.05 0.76 11.78
C THR A 147 -17.75 0.15 10.57
N LEU A 148 -17.61 -1.15 10.32
CA LEU A 148 -18.30 -1.81 9.21
C LEU A 148 -19.82 -1.75 9.36
N ASP A 149 -20.33 -1.94 10.58
CA ASP A 149 -21.76 -1.84 10.88
C ASP A 149 -22.27 -0.41 10.63
N THR A 150 -21.53 0.60 11.10
CA THR A 150 -21.88 2.00 10.87
C THR A 150 -21.90 2.35 9.38
N VAL A 151 -20.92 1.86 8.62
CA VAL A 151 -20.84 2.13 7.18
C VAL A 151 -21.95 1.39 6.42
N ARG A 152 -22.19 0.12 6.74
CA ARG A 152 -23.28 -0.66 6.14
C ARG A 152 -24.63 0.00 6.37
N ASP A 153 -24.92 0.37 7.62
CA ASP A 153 -26.15 1.08 8.00
C ASP A 153 -26.34 2.39 7.21
N ALA A 154 -25.26 3.14 6.98
CA ALA A 154 -25.29 4.37 6.21
C ALA A 154 -25.58 4.13 4.73
N MET A 155 -24.95 3.12 4.12
CA MET A 155 -25.18 2.77 2.72
C MET A 155 -26.58 2.18 2.49
N GLU A 156 -27.08 1.34 3.40
CA GLU A 156 -28.43 0.78 3.34
C GLU A 156 -29.52 1.86 3.42
N ARG A 157 -29.27 2.96 4.15
CA ARG A 157 -30.18 4.11 4.26
C ARG A 157 -29.98 5.17 3.17
N ASP A 158 -29.08 4.93 2.21
CA ASP A 158 -28.68 5.91 1.19
C ASP A 158 -28.27 7.27 1.79
N ALA A 159 -27.53 7.21 2.90
CA ALA A 159 -27.11 8.39 3.69
C ALA A 159 -25.57 8.51 3.77
N PRO A 160 -24.87 8.67 2.62
CA PRO A 160 -23.40 8.70 2.57
C PRO A 160 -22.75 9.84 3.36
N GLU A 161 -23.49 10.92 3.63
CA GLU A 161 -23.05 12.04 4.46
C GLU A 161 -22.73 11.64 5.90
N THR A 162 -23.39 10.59 6.41
CA THR A 162 -23.23 10.13 7.80
C THR A 162 -21.86 9.51 8.07
N VAL A 163 -21.17 9.04 7.03
CA VAL A 163 -19.83 8.44 7.13
C VAL A 163 -18.71 9.35 6.63
N PHE A 164 -19.03 10.58 6.21
CA PHE A 164 -18.06 11.56 5.73
C PHE A 164 -16.90 11.79 6.71
N GLU A 165 -17.23 12.04 7.98
CA GLU A 165 -16.24 12.28 9.04
C GLU A 165 -15.36 11.04 9.27
N LEU A 166 -15.97 9.87 9.22
CA LEU A 166 -15.31 8.58 9.43
C LEU A 166 -14.29 8.29 8.32
N VAL A 167 -14.63 8.57 7.08
CA VAL A 167 -13.78 8.28 5.91
C VAL A 167 -12.70 9.34 5.73
N TRP A 168 -13.09 10.62 5.70
CA TRP A 168 -12.23 11.70 5.21
C TRP A 168 -11.49 12.47 6.30
N LYS A 169 -12.01 12.50 7.53
CA LYS A 169 -11.50 13.36 8.61
C LYS A 169 -10.95 12.60 9.82
N SER A 170 -11.32 11.33 9.97
CA SER A 170 -10.82 10.51 11.08
C SER A 170 -9.38 10.09 10.86
N PHE A 171 -8.52 10.31 11.86
CA PHE A 171 -7.12 9.86 11.82
C PHE A 171 -7.03 8.33 11.80
N ASP A 172 -7.74 7.67 12.71
CA ASP A 172 -7.92 6.22 12.77
C ASP A 172 -9.42 5.91 12.79
N ASN A 173 -9.87 5.14 11.81
CA ASN A 173 -11.26 4.71 11.70
C ASN A 173 -11.43 3.20 11.86
N ALA A 174 -10.44 2.50 12.42
CA ALA A 174 -10.42 1.05 12.54
C ALA A 174 -10.48 0.24 11.22
N VAL A 175 -10.55 0.88 10.05
CA VAL A 175 -10.19 0.25 8.77
C VAL A 175 -8.71 0.49 8.48
N SER A 176 -8.23 1.71 8.76
CA SER A 176 -6.82 2.08 8.61
C SER A 176 -6.47 3.34 9.39
N ASN A 177 -5.18 3.55 9.64
CA ASN A 177 -4.63 4.81 10.13
C ASN A 177 -4.15 5.69 8.98
N ALA A 178 -4.62 6.94 8.93
CA ALA A 178 -4.32 7.88 7.85
C ALA A 178 -2.92 8.47 7.95
N GLY A 179 -2.35 8.60 9.16
CA GLY A 179 -1.06 9.23 9.39
C GLY A 179 -0.94 10.59 8.66
N ARG A 180 0.13 10.75 7.89
CA ARG A 180 0.37 11.94 7.03
C ARG A 180 -0.55 12.00 5.79
N GLY A 181 -1.31 10.95 5.52
CA GLY A 181 -2.27 10.83 4.42
C GLY A 181 -3.60 11.56 4.66
N ILE A 182 -3.87 12.03 5.89
CA ILE A 182 -5.12 12.73 6.22
C ILE A 182 -5.30 14.01 5.41
N LEU A 183 -6.55 14.34 5.08
CA LEU A 183 -6.91 15.61 4.45
C LEU A 183 -7.03 16.68 5.55
N GLY A 184 -6.56 17.90 5.28
CA GLY A 184 -6.73 18.99 6.24
C GLY A 184 -8.21 19.27 6.48
N PHE A 185 -8.60 19.55 7.74
CA PHE A 185 -10.00 19.74 8.13
C PHE A 185 -10.70 20.79 7.26
N GLU A 186 -10.08 21.96 7.06
CA GLU A 186 -10.63 23.02 6.21
C GLU A 186 -10.77 22.59 4.74
N THR A 187 -9.83 21.80 4.23
CA THR A 187 -9.92 21.27 2.86
C THR A 187 -11.06 20.26 2.74
N ALA A 188 -11.23 19.38 3.72
CA ALA A 188 -12.32 18.41 3.73
C ALA A 188 -13.68 19.12 3.79
N GLU A 189 -13.84 20.13 4.64
CA GLU A 189 -15.08 20.91 4.73
C GLU A 189 -15.39 21.68 3.45
N ARG A 190 -14.39 22.33 2.85
CA ARG A 190 -14.56 23.05 1.58
C ARG A 190 -15.06 22.14 0.46
N TRP A 191 -14.66 20.87 0.49
CA TRP A 191 -15.01 19.85 -0.51
C TRP A 191 -16.02 18.82 0.01
N ARG A 192 -16.80 19.17 1.04
CA ARG A 192 -17.73 18.25 1.70
C ARG A 192 -18.68 17.59 0.71
N GLU A 193 -19.44 18.37 -0.07
CA GLU A 193 -20.44 17.83 -0.99
C GLU A 193 -19.84 16.90 -2.07
N PRO A 194 -18.77 17.29 -2.81
CA PRO A 194 -18.16 16.38 -3.78
C PRO A 194 -17.55 15.10 -3.17
N LEU A 195 -17.07 15.17 -1.92
CA LEU A 195 -16.53 14.02 -1.21
C LEU A 195 -17.63 13.09 -0.66
N ILE A 196 -18.81 13.63 -0.33
CA ILE A 196 -20.01 12.84 0.00
C ILE A 196 -20.55 12.14 -1.25
N GLU A 197 -20.64 12.86 -2.38
CA GLU A 197 -21.01 12.27 -3.67
C GLU A 197 -20.08 11.10 -4.03
N MET A 198 -18.78 11.27 -3.81
CA MET A 198 -17.79 10.22 -4.02
C MET A 198 -18.01 8.99 -3.12
N ILE A 199 -18.44 9.16 -1.86
CA ILE A 199 -18.81 8.04 -0.99
C ILE A 199 -20.00 7.28 -1.59
N GLY A 200 -21.03 8.00 -2.06
CA GLY A 200 -22.18 7.38 -2.72
C GLY A 200 -21.82 6.67 -4.03
N ASP A 201 -20.90 7.24 -4.82
CA ASP A 201 -20.34 6.60 -6.01
C ASP A 201 -19.64 5.28 -5.69
N ILE A 202 -18.85 5.26 -4.61
CA ILE A 202 -18.20 4.04 -4.14
C ILE A 202 -19.25 3.01 -3.72
N GLY A 203 -20.25 3.39 -2.92
CA GLY A 203 -21.30 2.47 -2.48
C GLY A 203 -22.09 1.82 -3.61
N ARG A 204 -22.24 2.51 -4.75
CA ARG A 204 -22.86 1.96 -5.97
C ARG A 204 -21.93 1.06 -6.78
N ASP A 205 -20.64 1.35 -6.81
CA ASP A 205 -19.65 0.63 -7.61
C ASP A 205 -18.33 0.44 -6.85
N GLY A 206 -18.18 -0.73 -6.23
CA GLY A 206 -16.97 -1.14 -5.54
C GLY A 206 -15.87 -1.72 -6.42
N THR A 207 -15.91 -1.57 -7.75
CA THR A 207 -14.93 -2.20 -8.64
C THR A 207 -13.57 -1.48 -8.66
N ALA A 208 -12.51 -2.20 -9.05
CA ALA A 208 -11.19 -1.59 -9.25
C ALA A 208 -11.17 -0.54 -10.38
N ALA A 209 -12.08 -0.67 -11.36
CA ALA A 209 -12.25 0.33 -12.42
C ALA A 209 -12.82 1.64 -11.87
N GLN A 210 -13.84 1.56 -11.00
CA GLN A 210 -14.37 2.75 -10.33
C GLN A 210 -13.31 3.44 -9.47
N PHE A 211 -12.44 2.67 -8.81
CA PHE A 211 -11.31 3.24 -8.09
C PHE A 211 -10.40 4.09 -8.99
N ASP A 212 -10.06 3.61 -10.19
CA ASP A 212 -9.25 4.36 -11.16
C ASP A 212 -9.95 5.63 -11.67
N ASP A 213 -11.25 5.54 -11.93
CA ASP A 213 -12.05 6.68 -12.37
C ASP A 213 -12.09 7.78 -11.29
N LEU A 214 -12.35 7.40 -10.02
CA LEU A 214 -12.36 8.34 -8.89
C LEU A 214 -10.96 8.88 -8.58
N LEU A 215 -9.92 8.05 -8.73
CA LEU A 215 -8.54 8.51 -8.57
C LEU A 215 -8.18 9.57 -9.64
N THR A 216 -8.60 9.34 -10.88
CA THR A 216 -8.43 10.29 -11.99
C THR A 216 -9.16 11.60 -11.71
N ARG A 217 -10.37 11.55 -11.16
CA ARG A 217 -11.13 12.74 -10.70
C ARG A 217 -10.38 13.52 -9.63
N LEU A 218 -9.85 12.86 -8.60
CA LEU A 218 -9.04 13.52 -7.56
C LEU A 218 -7.73 14.12 -8.12
N GLU A 219 -7.11 13.47 -9.10
CA GLU A 219 -5.93 14.02 -9.78
C GLU A 219 -6.26 15.29 -10.56
N GLN A 220 -7.41 15.35 -11.21
CA GLN A 220 -7.88 16.56 -11.90
C GLN A 220 -8.10 17.70 -10.91
N TRP A 221 -8.74 17.44 -9.76
CA TRP A 221 -8.90 18.46 -8.70
C TRP A 221 -7.55 18.96 -8.18
N LYS A 222 -6.58 18.06 -7.94
CA LYS A 222 -5.23 18.49 -7.57
C LYS A 222 -4.61 19.41 -8.64
N ARG A 223 -4.73 19.06 -9.93
CA ARG A 223 -4.16 19.86 -11.04
C ARG A 223 -4.84 21.24 -11.16
N ALA A 224 -6.12 21.34 -10.83
CA ALA A 224 -6.86 22.60 -10.78
C ALA A 224 -6.50 23.48 -9.56
N GLY A 225 -5.71 22.98 -8.61
CA GLY A 225 -5.38 23.69 -7.37
C GLY A 225 -6.43 23.56 -6.27
N ASP A 226 -7.45 22.72 -6.49
CA ASP A 226 -8.57 22.51 -5.59
C ASP A 226 -8.19 21.66 -4.37
N LEU A 227 -7.27 20.72 -4.56
CA LEU A 227 -6.71 19.88 -3.52
C LEU A 227 -5.19 20.07 -3.39
N PRO A 228 -4.64 20.16 -2.16
CA PRO A 228 -3.20 20.26 -1.94
C PRO A 228 -2.45 18.96 -2.29
N LYS A 229 -3.14 17.82 -2.23
CA LYS A 229 -2.63 16.49 -2.59
C LYS A 229 -3.78 15.57 -2.98
N VAL A 230 -3.49 14.50 -3.71
CA VAL A 230 -4.44 13.42 -3.98
C VAL A 230 -4.52 12.51 -2.75
N PRO A 231 -5.67 12.39 -2.07
CA PRO A 231 -5.81 11.60 -0.83
C PRO A 231 -5.96 10.09 -1.13
N ARG A 232 -4.99 9.49 -1.82
CA ARG A 232 -5.04 8.08 -2.30
C ARG A 232 -5.36 7.07 -1.20
N LEU A 233 -4.73 7.23 -0.02
CA LEU A 233 -4.96 6.35 1.13
C LEU A 233 -6.40 6.45 1.63
N LEU A 234 -6.98 7.65 1.66
CA LEU A 234 -8.36 7.84 2.12
C LEU A 234 -9.38 7.29 1.11
N LEU A 235 -9.09 7.38 -0.19
CA LEU A 235 -9.88 6.72 -1.22
C LEU A 235 -9.85 5.19 -1.03
N ALA A 236 -8.67 4.59 -0.90
CA ALA A 236 -8.52 3.15 -0.65
C ALA A 236 -9.22 2.70 0.64
N ARG A 237 -9.12 3.50 1.71
CA ARG A 237 -9.86 3.32 2.95
C ARG A 237 -11.37 3.33 2.74
N ALA A 238 -11.91 4.25 1.92
CA ALA A 238 -13.33 4.31 1.64
C ALA A 238 -13.82 3.01 0.98
N PHE A 239 -13.11 2.53 -0.05
CA PHE A 239 -13.40 1.24 -0.68
C PHE A 239 -13.32 0.07 0.31
N ALA A 240 -12.30 0.03 1.17
CA ALA A 240 -12.16 -1.03 2.18
C ALA A 240 -13.20 -0.98 3.31
N ALA A 241 -13.80 0.18 3.57
CA ALA A 241 -14.86 0.34 4.55
C ALA A 241 -16.24 0.01 3.97
N ILE A 242 -16.50 0.44 2.73
CA ILE A 242 -17.80 0.34 2.05
C ILE A 242 -18.00 -1.02 1.38
N HIS A 243 -16.93 -1.58 0.81
CA HIS A 243 -16.91 -2.90 0.16
C HIS A 243 -15.95 -3.86 0.85
N PRO A 244 -16.15 -4.15 2.15
CA PRO A 244 -15.22 -4.99 2.89
C PRO A 244 -15.24 -6.44 2.35
N GLU A 245 -16.23 -6.86 1.58
CA GLU A 245 -16.27 -8.14 0.87
C GLU A 245 -15.24 -8.22 -0.27
N ARG A 246 -14.78 -7.08 -0.80
CA ARG A 246 -13.83 -7.00 -1.91
C ARG A 246 -12.43 -6.58 -1.48
N TYR A 247 -12.28 -5.92 -0.34
CA TYR A 247 -11.04 -5.23 0.02
C TYR A 247 -10.63 -5.50 1.46
N HIS A 248 -9.33 -5.59 1.67
CA HIS A 248 -8.71 -5.77 2.98
C HIS A 248 -8.22 -4.45 3.60
N THR A 249 -7.82 -4.48 4.87
CA THR A 249 -7.41 -3.30 5.67
C THR A 249 -6.04 -2.70 5.30
N THR A 250 -5.20 -3.40 4.52
CA THR A 250 -3.91 -2.87 4.03
C THR A 250 -4.10 -1.88 2.87
N VAL A 251 -4.59 -0.68 3.17
CA VAL A 251 -5.00 0.35 2.19
C VAL A 251 -3.86 1.24 1.68
N ASP A 252 -2.69 1.19 2.33
CA ASP A 252 -1.50 1.89 1.86
C ASP A 252 -0.80 1.06 0.77
N VAL A 253 -0.64 1.63 -0.41
CA VAL A 253 -0.04 0.95 -1.57
C VAL A 253 1.37 0.44 -1.29
N THR A 254 2.18 1.17 -0.53
CA THR A 254 3.56 0.76 -0.24
C THR A 254 3.57 -0.44 0.70
N LYS A 255 2.66 -0.47 1.67
CA LYS A 255 2.53 -1.59 2.60
C LYS A 255 1.95 -2.83 1.90
N GLN A 256 0.94 -2.66 1.06
CA GLN A 256 0.43 -3.74 0.23
C GLN A 256 1.56 -4.34 -0.62
N ASP A 257 2.29 -3.50 -1.34
CA ASP A 257 3.37 -3.96 -2.24
C ASP A 257 4.47 -4.71 -1.48
N SER A 258 4.69 -4.38 -0.21
CA SER A 258 5.66 -5.08 0.64
C SER A 258 5.24 -6.50 1.07
N ILE A 259 3.94 -6.82 1.10
CA ILE A 259 3.45 -8.14 1.52
C ILE A 259 3.14 -9.08 0.34
N LEU A 260 2.91 -8.56 -0.87
CA LEU A 260 2.57 -9.39 -2.03
C LEU A 260 3.64 -10.45 -2.37
N PRO A 261 4.96 -10.18 -2.28
CA PRO A 261 5.97 -11.20 -2.49
C PRO A 261 5.88 -12.38 -1.52
N TRP A 262 5.51 -12.12 -0.26
CA TRP A 262 5.33 -13.17 0.74
C TRP A 262 4.10 -14.02 0.41
N PHE A 263 2.95 -13.42 0.11
CA PHE A 263 1.78 -14.19 -0.33
C PHE A 263 2.08 -15.02 -1.58
N LYS A 264 2.81 -14.46 -2.55
CA LYS A 264 3.24 -15.22 -3.73
C LYS A 264 4.08 -16.44 -3.35
N ALA A 265 5.03 -16.29 -2.44
CA ALA A 265 5.94 -17.35 -2.04
C ALA A 265 5.27 -18.42 -1.18
N HIS A 266 4.38 -18.04 -0.26
CA HIS A 266 3.90 -18.91 0.81
C HIS A 266 2.44 -19.37 0.69
N THR A 267 1.66 -18.78 -0.24
CA THR A 267 0.25 -19.16 -0.45
C THR A 267 -0.07 -19.47 -1.92
N GLY A 268 0.89 -19.28 -2.83
CA GLY A 268 0.68 -19.42 -4.28
C GLY A 268 -0.06 -18.24 -4.90
N PHE A 269 -0.10 -17.09 -4.23
CA PHE A 269 -0.80 -15.90 -4.75
C PHE A 269 -0.17 -15.39 -6.05
N VAL A 270 -1.00 -15.19 -7.08
CA VAL A 270 -0.58 -14.57 -8.34
C VAL A 270 -0.83 -13.06 -8.25
N VAL A 271 0.25 -12.28 -8.23
CA VAL A 271 0.18 -10.81 -8.14
C VAL A 271 -0.31 -10.24 -9.48
N PRO A 272 -1.51 -9.64 -9.56
CA PRO A 272 -1.99 -9.06 -10.81
C PRO A 272 -1.27 -7.73 -11.09
N SER A 273 -1.20 -7.36 -12.37
CA SER A 273 -0.88 -5.98 -12.77
C SER A 273 -2.04 -5.04 -12.42
N GLY A 274 -1.73 -3.79 -12.07
CA GLY A 274 -2.76 -2.76 -11.88
C GLY A 274 -2.51 -1.86 -10.68
N ASN A 275 -3.53 -1.09 -10.31
CA ASN A 275 -3.52 -0.18 -9.17
C ASN A 275 -3.63 -0.95 -7.82
N TRP A 276 -3.73 -0.21 -6.72
CA TRP A 276 -3.98 -0.78 -5.40
C TRP A 276 -5.26 -1.63 -5.35
N ALA A 277 -6.36 -1.15 -5.95
CA ALA A 277 -7.66 -1.82 -5.86
C ALA A 277 -7.68 -3.18 -6.56
N ALA A 278 -7.08 -3.29 -7.76
CA ALA A 278 -6.96 -4.55 -8.49
C ALA A 278 -6.16 -5.60 -7.70
N ARG A 279 -5.03 -5.18 -7.11
CA ARG A 279 -4.19 -6.05 -6.27
C ARG A 279 -4.89 -6.43 -4.96
N ALA A 280 -5.63 -5.51 -4.37
CA ALA A 280 -6.41 -5.76 -3.16
C ALA A 280 -7.54 -6.76 -3.40
N GLN A 281 -8.33 -6.58 -4.47
CA GLN A 281 -9.40 -7.50 -4.85
C GLN A 281 -8.87 -8.90 -5.13
N ALA A 282 -7.78 -9.01 -5.88
CA ALA A 282 -7.17 -10.31 -6.15
C ALA A 282 -6.68 -11.00 -4.88
N LEU A 283 -6.04 -10.27 -3.97
CA LEU A 283 -5.59 -10.85 -2.70
C LEU A 283 -6.78 -11.28 -1.83
N THR A 284 -7.85 -10.47 -1.75
CA THR A 284 -9.08 -10.85 -1.04
C THR A 284 -9.68 -12.13 -1.62
N ALA A 285 -9.84 -12.22 -2.94
CA ALA A 285 -10.37 -13.40 -3.61
C ALA A 285 -9.50 -14.64 -3.41
N HIS A 286 -8.16 -14.48 -3.43
CA HIS A 286 -7.23 -15.57 -3.13
C HIS A 286 -7.39 -16.10 -1.70
N LEU A 287 -7.57 -15.21 -0.72
CA LEU A 287 -7.79 -15.61 0.66
C LEU A 287 -9.16 -16.27 0.85
N ASP A 288 -10.21 -15.81 0.16
CA ASP A 288 -11.53 -16.47 0.18
C ASP A 288 -11.44 -17.90 -0.37
N GLN A 289 -10.74 -18.09 -1.50
CA GLN A 289 -10.56 -19.40 -2.13
C GLN A 289 -9.75 -20.38 -1.28
N SER A 290 -8.95 -19.88 -0.33
CA SER A 290 -8.18 -20.74 0.57
C SER A 290 -9.06 -21.50 1.58
N GLY A 291 -10.27 -20.99 1.86
CA GLY A 291 -11.16 -21.55 2.88
C GLY A 291 -10.67 -21.38 4.34
N MET A 292 -9.48 -20.83 4.57
CA MET A 292 -8.81 -20.80 5.89
C MET A 292 -9.49 -19.91 6.93
N PHE A 293 -10.38 -19.01 6.49
CA PHE A 293 -11.11 -18.10 7.38
C PHE A 293 -12.55 -18.53 7.62
N GLU A 294 -13.00 -19.68 7.10
CA GLU A 294 -14.37 -20.21 7.30
C GLU A 294 -15.48 -19.17 6.98
N GLY A 295 -15.25 -18.33 5.98
CA GLY A 295 -16.17 -17.24 5.60
C GLY A 295 -16.15 -16.02 6.54
N ASN A 296 -15.24 -15.99 7.52
CA ASN A 296 -15.06 -14.85 8.42
C ASN A 296 -14.31 -13.71 7.72
N LEU A 297 -15.11 -12.84 7.12
CA LEU A 297 -14.68 -11.69 6.35
C LEU A 297 -13.77 -10.74 7.14
N GLU A 298 -14.07 -10.48 8.41
CA GLU A 298 -13.28 -9.51 9.19
C GLU A 298 -11.89 -10.05 9.52
N HIS A 299 -11.78 -11.33 9.86
CA HIS A 299 -10.48 -11.98 10.09
C HIS A 299 -9.65 -11.97 8.81
N ARG A 300 -10.26 -12.37 7.69
CA ARG A 300 -9.62 -12.33 6.37
C ARG A 300 -9.13 -10.93 6.02
N ASN A 301 -9.91 -9.88 6.28
CA ASN A 301 -9.54 -8.50 5.95
C ASN A 301 -8.43 -7.93 6.81
N MET A 302 -8.29 -8.42 8.04
CA MET A 302 -7.23 -8.02 8.97
C MET A 302 -5.94 -8.81 8.72
N PHE A 303 -6.01 -10.04 8.22
CA PHE A 303 -4.84 -10.91 8.05
C PHE A 303 -3.71 -10.31 7.19
N PRO A 304 -3.96 -9.66 6.03
CA PRO A 304 -2.90 -8.98 5.28
C PRO A 304 -2.13 -7.93 6.09
N TRP A 305 -2.80 -7.24 7.02
CA TRP A 305 -2.13 -6.31 7.93
C TRP A 305 -1.30 -7.05 8.98
N TYR A 306 -1.80 -8.15 9.52
CA TYR A 306 -1.02 -9.03 10.40
C TYR A 306 0.24 -9.54 9.72
N VAL A 307 0.14 -10.04 8.49
CA VAL A 307 1.30 -10.43 7.67
C VAL A 307 2.26 -9.26 7.51
N PHE A 308 1.76 -8.06 7.17
CA PHE A 308 2.61 -6.87 7.11
C PHE A 308 3.35 -6.61 8.43
N GLU A 309 2.70 -6.79 9.58
CA GLU A 309 3.34 -6.63 10.89
C GLU A 309 4.39 -7.71 11.17
N GLN A 310 4.16 -8.96 10.77
CA GLN A 310 5.12 -10.05 10.94
C GLN A 310 6.33 -9.91 10.00
N LEU A 311 6.13 -9.37 8.80
CA LEU A 311 7.20 -9.15 7.81
C LEU A 311 8.03 -7.90 8.09
N ARG A 312 7.74 -7.18 9.17
CA ARG A 312 8.66 -6.19 9.74
C ARG A 312 9.83 -6.96 10.36
N ASP A 313 10.78 -7.28 9.47
CA ASP A 313 11.94 -8.17 9.60
C ASP A 313 11.71 -9.50 10.36
N ALA A 314 12.54 -10.50 10.11
CA ALA A 314 12.41 -11.83 10.73
C ALA A 314 12.56 -11.82 12.28
N SER A 315 12.75 -10.65 12.89
CA SER A 315 12.84 -10.41 14.34
C SER A 315 11.77 -9.47 14.90
N GLY A 316 10.75 -9.09 14.11
CA GLY A 316 9.65 -8.23 14.54
C GLY A 316 10.02 -6.74 14.68
N ARG A 317 11.10 -6.28 14.03
CA ARG A 317 11.56 -4.88 14.06
C ARG A 317 11.41 -4.20 12.70
N VAL A 318 11.43 -2.87 12.69
CA VAL A 318 11.48 -2.15 11.41
C VAL A 318 12.77 -2.57 10.69
N PRO A 319 12.70 -3.09 9.46
CA PRO A 319 13.87 -3.59 8.76
C PRO A 319 14.91 -2.49 8.64
N PHE A 320 16.10 -2.75 9.18
CA PHE A 320 17.20 -1.79 9.20
C PHE A 320 17.56 -1.35 7.78
N ARG A 321 17.33 -0.07 7.47
CA ARG A 321 17.71 0.56 6.20
C ARG A 321 18.95 1.40 6.40
N HIS A 322 20.10 0.89 5.96
CA HIS A 322 21.34 1.64 6.02
C HIS A 322 21.29 2.90 5.16
N GLY A 323 22.10 3.89 5.53
CA GLY A 323 22.33 5.07 4.72
C GLY A 323 21.90 6.37 5.40
N HIS A 324 22.46 7.44 4.86
CA HIS A 324 22.28 8.80 5.33
C HIS A 324 22.23 9.74 4.13
N VAL A 325 21.32 10.71 4.20
CA VAL A 325 21.20 11.78 3.21
C VAL A 325 21.49 13.08 3.95
N SER A 326 22.68 13.65 3.71
CA SER A 326 23.06 14.94 4.29
C SER A 326 22.05 16.01 3.87
N ARG A 327 21.65 16.83 4.84
CA ARG A 327 20.67 17.91 4.63
C ARG A 327 21.38 19.26 4.65
N SER A 328 20.88 20.15 3.80
CA SER A 328 21.08 21.60 3.83
C SER A 328 21.56 22.18 5.17
N PRO A 329 22.85 22.51 5.44
CA PRO A 329 23.20 23.26 6.66
C PRO A 329 22.74 24.73 6.59
N SER A 330 22.13 25.14 5.47
CA SER A 330 21.50 26.45 5.29
C SER A 330 20.31 26.39 4.32
N GLY A 331 19.40 27.38 4.39
CA GLY A 331 18.20 27.44 3.53
C GLY A 331 17.16 28.50 3.92
N ARG A 332 16.29 28.86 2.96
CA ARG A 332 15.09 29.69 3.18
C ARG A 332 13.88 28.78 3.49
N LYS A 333 13.63 28.48 4.76
CA LYS A 333 12.34 27.92 5.23
C LYS A 333 11.42 29.04 5.74
N THR A 334 10.13 28.77 5.93
CA THR A 334 9.12 29.73 6.46
C THR A 334 9.02 29.76 8.00
N SER A 335 9.80 28.97 8.74
CA SER A 335 9.83 28.92 10.22
C SER A 335 10.60 30.10 10.85
N SER A 336 10.44 30.34 12.15
CA SER A 336 11.20 31.37 12.89
C SER A 336 12.71 31.07 12.93
N GLU A 337 13.54 32.10 13.07
CA GLU A 337 15.01 32.00 12.99
C GLU A 337 15.62 31.07 14.05
N GLN A 338 15.08 31.06 15.27
CA GLN A 338 15.52 30.16 16.35
C GLN A 338 15.30 28.69 16.00
N ILE A 339 14.15 28.33 15.42
CA ILE A 339 13.85 26.94 15.02
C ILE A 339 14.82 26.50 13.92
N ARG A 340 15.11 27.38 12.95
CA ARG A 340 16.07 27.09 11.87
C ARG A 340 17.49 26.85 12.42
N SER A 341 17.95 27.67 13.36
CA SER A 341 19.29 27.52 13.96
C SER A 341 19.46 26.16 14.63
N VAL A 342 18.44 25.70 15.36
CA VAL A 342 18.44 24.37 15.99
C VAL A 342 18.41 23.25 14.94
N GLU A 343 17.57 23.35 13.91
CA GLU A 343 17.52 22.37 12.82
C GLU A 343 18.88 22.25 12.08
N TYR A 344 19.56 23.38 11.82
CA TYR A 344 20.87 23.36 11.17
C TYR A 344 21.95 22.75 12.06
N ARG A 345 21.97 23.08 13.36
CA ARG A 345 22.88 22.44 14.32
C ARG A 345 22.65 20.93 14.37
N GLN A 346 21.39 20.49 14.39
CA GLN A 346 21.05 19.06 14.37
C GLN A 346 21.57 18.36 13.12
N ASN A 347 21.40 18.95 11.94
CA ASN A 347 21.92 18.38 10.68
C ASN A 347 23.46 18.25 10.73
N VAL A 348 24.18 19.28 11.19
CA VAL A 348 25.66 19.23 11.29
C VAL A 348 26.12 18.15 12.28
N ILE A 349 25.44 18.04 13.43
CA ILE A 349 25.73 16.99 14.42
C ILE A 349 25.45 15.61 13.83
N GLN A 350 24.33 15.43 13.10
CA GLN A 350 23.97 14.16 12.46
C GLN A 350 25.01 13.74 11.42
N ASP A 351 25.42 14.65 10.54
CA ASP A 351 26.42 14.37 9.50
C ASP A 351 27.76 13.93 10.13
N ARG A 352 28.21 14.64 11.18
CA ARG A 352 29.44 14.29 11.91
C ARG A 352 29.32 12.98 12.67
N LEU A 353 28.19 12.73 13.34
CA LEU A 353 27.90 11.47 14.02
C LEU A 353 27.97 10.30 13.05
N VAL A 354 27.28 10.42 11.90
CA VAL A 354 27.26 9.37 10.88
C VAL A 354 28.67 9.11 10.35
N ALA A 355 29.43 10.17 10.05
CA ALA A 355 30.81 10.00 9.59
C ALA A 355 31.67 9.23 10.61
N GLN A 356 31.55 9.53 11.91
CA GLN A 356 32.26 8.81 12.98
C GLN A 356 31.83 7.35 13.08
N LEU A 357 30.53 7.08 13.04
CA LEU A 357 29.98 5.72 13.12
C LEU A 357 30.34 4.90 11.88
N CYS A 358 30.23 5.46 10.68
CA CYS A 358 30.61 4.81 9.43
C CYS A 358 32.11 4.51 9.36
N ALA A 359 32.96 5.43 9.82
CA ALA A 359 34.40 5.20 9.87
C ALA A 359 34.77 4.03 10.79
N THR A 360 33.98 3.80 11.85
CA THR A 360 34.25 2.76 12.85
C THR A 360 33.61 1.42 12.50
N TYR A 361 32.38 1.42 12.00
CA TYR A 361 31.54 0.22 11.83
C TYR A 361 31.13 -0.06 10.37
N GLY A 362 31.48 0.84 9.44
CA GLY A 362 31.13 0.76 8.03
C GLY A 362 29.73 1.30 7.70
N ASP A 363 29.55 1.74 6.46
CA ASP A 363 28.32 2.42 6.00
C ASP A 363 27.06 1.55 6.11
N ARG A 364 27.23 0.23 6.01
CA ARG A 364 26.10 -0.72 6.08
C ARG A 364 25.61 -0.98 7.50
N ALA A 365 26.34 -0.50 8.50
CA ALA A 365 26.00 -0.62 9.92
C ALA A 365 25.23 0.59 10.44
N VAL A 366 25.14 1.71 9.68
CA VAL A 366 24.56 2.97 10.14
C VAL A 366 23.30 3.34 9.35
N ALA A 367 22.25 3.73 10.07
CA ALA A 367 21.01 4.25 9.51
C ALA A 367 20.65 5.58 10.16
N THR A 368 20.08 6.52 9.40
CA THR A 368 19.53 7.77 9.95
C THR A 368 18.06 7.91 9.67
N GLU A 369 17.37 8.69 10.50
CA GLU A 369 15.94 8.96 10.33
C GLU A 369 15.14 7.66 10.22
N HIS A 370 15.54 6.66 11.01
CA HIS A 370 15.02 5.32 10.86
C HIS A 370 13.69 5.19 11.58
N PRO A 371 12.62 4.67 10.95
CA PRO A 371 11.35 4.48 11.65
C PRO A 371 11.54 3.57 12.87
N THR A 372 11.03 3.99 14.03
CA THR A 372 11.25 3.30 15.32
C THR A 372 10.25 2.18 15.58
N GLY A 373 9.20 2.13 14.76
CA GLY A 373 8.08 1.22 14.94
C GLY A 373 7.01 1.68 15.91
N THR A 374 7.23 2.80 16.62
CA THR A 374 6.34 3.38 17.63
C THR A 374 5.67 4.69 17.19
N GLY A 375 5.83 5.08 15.92
CA GLY A 375 5.28 6.31 15.35
C GLY A 375 6.30 7.45 15.21
N GLY A 376 7.56 7.24 15.63
CA GLY A 376 8.67 8.20 15.51
C GLY A 376 9.77 7.75 14.54
N ARG A 377 10.82 8.57 14.45
CA ARG A 377 12.06 8.28 13.70
C ARG A 377 13.25 8.52 14.62
N ALA A 378 14.16 7.55 14.68
CA ALA A 378 15.43 7.69 15.37
C ALA A 378 16.37 8.57 14.55
N ASP A 379 17.07 9.51 15.19
CA ASP A 379 18.05 10.36 14.51
C ASP A 379 19.18 9.52 13.89
N ALA A 380 19.73 8.57 14.64
CA ALA A 380 20.60 7.53 14.11
C ALA A 380 20.45 6.18 14.83
N LEU A 381 20.74 5.11 14.10
CA LEU A 381 20.83 3.74 14.58
C LEU A 381 22.12 3.10 14.11
N LEU A 382 22.79 2.40 15.02
CA LEU A 382 23.91 1.52 14.72
C LEU A 382 23.43 0.07 14.86
N ARG A 383 23.71 -0.75 13.85
CA ARG A 383 23.50 -2.20 13.89
C ARG A 383 24.83 -2.92 13.89
N HIS A 384 25.05 -3.75 14.88
CA HIS A 384 26.21 -4.64 14.99
C HIS A 384 25.99 -5.92 14.18
N ASP A 385 27.08 -6.65 13.90
CA ASP A 385 27.04 -7.90 13.12
C ASP A 385 26.17 -8.99 13.75
N ASP A 386 26.02 -8.97 15.08
CA ASP A 386 25.14 -9.86 15.85
C ASP A 386 23.65 -9.46 15.80
N GLY A 387 23.32 -8.40 15.06
CA GLY A 387 21.96 -7.86 14.93
C GLY A 387 21.53 -6.94 16.07
N SER A 388 22.37 -6.76 17.11
CA SER A 388 22.08 -5.83 18.20
C SER A 388 22.09 -4.37 17.70
N LEU A 389 21.20 -3.55 18.29
CA LEU A 389 21.02 -2.16 17.90
C LEU A 389 21.45 -1.21 19.02
N GLU A 390 22.04 -0.08 18.65
CA GLU A 390 22.20 1.08 19.52
C GLU A 390 21.45 2.27 18.94
N LEU A 391 20.81 3.03 19.82
CA LEU A 391 19.94 4.14 19.46
C LEU A 391 20.58 5.47 19.83
N TYR A 392 20.59 6.42 18.89
CA TYR A 392 21.18 7.74 19.06
C TYR A 392 20.11 8.80 18.83
N GLU A 393 19.93 9.68 19.81
CA GLU A 393 19.01 10.81 19.76
C GLU A 393 19.79 12.11 19.87
N ILE A 394 19.66 12.98 18.87
CA ILE A 394 20.40 14.23 18.75
C ILE A 394 19.59 15.36 19.37
N LYS A 395 20.23 16.11 20.28
CA LYS A 395 19.65 17.31 20.90
C LYS A 395 20.72 18.41 20.96
N PRO A 396 20.73 19.34 19.99
CA PRO A 396 21.53 20.55 20.09
C PRO A 396 21.04 21.37 21.29
N ALA A 397 21.91 21.63 22.25
CA ALA A 397 21.54 22.27 23.51
C ALA A 397 22.65 23.20 24.01
N ALA A 398 22.35 24.03 25.01
CA ALA A 398 23.38 24.86 25.64
C ALA A 398 24.17 24.07 26.71
N THR A 399 23.58 23.00 27.26
CA THR A 399 24.17 22.18 28.34
C THR A 399 23.84 20.70 28.14
N ALA A 400 24.70 19.82 28.65
CA ALA A 400 24.46 18.37 28.59
C ALA A 400 23.17 17.98 29.32
N ARG A 401 22.90 18.57 30.49
CA ARG A 401 21.65 18.41 31.24
C ARG A 401 20.40 18.67 30.39
N GLU A 402 20.42 19.72 29.59
CA GLU A 402 19.29 20.07 28.72
C GLU A 402 19.12 19.06 27.59
N ALA A 403 20.20 18.66 26.92
CA ALA A 403 20.16 17.62 25.90
C ALA A 403 19.59 16.30 26.44
N VAL A 404 20.08 15.86 27.61
CA VAL A 404 19.59 14.65 28.29
C VAL A 404 18.10 14.76 28.60
N ARG A 405 17.66 15.87 29.20
CA ARG A 405 16.25 16.09 29.55
C ARG A 405 15.32 15.99 28.33
N GLN A 406 15.75 16.51 27.18
CA GLN A 406 14.95 16.49 25.95
C GLN A 406 14.98 15.13 25.24
N ALA A 407 16.10 14.39 25.32
CA ALA A 407 16.29 13.13 24.61
C ALA A 407 15.66 11.92 25.32
N VAL A 408 15.76 11.83 26.64
CA VAL A 408 15.44 10.60 27.40
C VAL A 408 14.01 10.11 27.15
N GLY A 409 13.01 11.01 27.13
CA GLY A 409 11.63 10.62 26.86
C GLY A 409 11.45 9.94 25.49
N GLN A 410 12.11 10.46 24.46
CA GLN A 410 12.06 9.88 23.11
C GLN A 410 12.82 8.56 23.04
N LEU A 411 14.02 8.49 23.62
CA LEU A 411 14.81 7.26 23.71
C LEU A 411 14.04 6.13 24.37
N LEU A 412 13.38 6.39 25.51
CA LEU A 412 12.56 5.40 26.21
C LEU A 412 11.32 5.00 25.40
N GLU A 413 10.67 5.96 24.73
CA GLU A 413 9.53 5.66 23.86
C GLU A 413 9.93 4.76 22.68
N TYR A 414 11.07 5.06 22.04
CA TYR A 414 11.55 4.29 20.89
C TYR A 414 12.06 2.92 21.29
N ALA A 415 12.64 2.79 22.49
CA ALA A 415 13.19 1.54 22.99
C ALA A 415 12.13 0.58 23.53
N PHE A 416 11.21 1.08 24.37
CA PHE A 416 10.43 0.24 25.28
C PHE A 416 8.92 0.27 25.08
N ARG A 417 8.37 1.13 24.20
CA ARG A 417 6.95 0.96 23.82
C ARG A 417 6.75 -0.37 23.11
N ARG A 418 5.49 -0.84 23.09
CA ARG A 418 5.09 -2.00 22.30
C ARG A 418 5.55 -1.81 20.84
N ASN A 419 6.27 -2.80 20.31
CA ASN A 419 6.90 -2.78 18.98
C ASN A 419 8.05 -1.76 18.81
N GLY A 420 8.66 -1.33 19.92
CA GLY A 420 9.88 -0.53 19.94
C GLY A 420 11.12 -1.32 19.52
N LEU A 421 12.23 -0.60 19.36
CA LEU A 421 13.47 -1.12 18.79
C LEU A 421 14.24 -2.05 19.72
N GLN A 422 13.98 -2.02 21.03
CA GLN A 422 14.70 -2.80 22.05
C GLN A 422 16.24 -2.79 21.85
N PRO A 423 16.87 -1.60 21.84
CA PRO A 423 18.31 -1.47 21.65
C PRO A 423 19.09 -1.94 22.89
N LYS A 424 20.36 -2.29 22.71
CA LYS A 424 21.27 -2.66 23.81
C LYS A 424 21.80 -1.44 24.58
N ALA A 425 21.79 -0.26 23.95
CA ALA A 425 22.22 1.00 24.55
C ALA A 425 21.48 2.20 23.92
N LEU A 426 21.37 3.27 24.72
CA LEU A 426 20.70 4.52 24.39
C LEU A 426 21.71 5.66 24.48
N HIS A 427 21.87 6.45 23.43
CA HIS A 427 22.86 7.52 23.38
C HIS A 427 22.19 8.87 23.20
N VAL A 428 22.50 9.79 24.10
CA VAL A 428 22.20 11.22 23.91
C VAL A 428 23.38 11.83 23.17
N VAL A 429 23.11 12.49 22.04
CA VAL A 429 24.13 13.14 21.23
C VAL A 429 23.91 14.65 21.23
N SER A 430 24.95 15.42 21.50
CA SER A 430 24.88 16.87 21.55
C SER A 430 26.22 17.53 21.22
N ASP A 431 26.19 18.81 20.94
CA ASP A 431 27.35 19.69 20.84
C ASP A 431 27.72 20.36 22.17
N ALA A 432 26.99 20.08 23.24
CA ALA A 432 27.38 20.45 24.59
C ALA A 432 28.38 19.42 25.18
N VAL A 433 29.36 19.90 25.93
CA VAL A 433 30.29 19.04 26.67
C VAL A 433 29.59 18.44 27.89
N LEU A 434 29.84 17.15 28.15
CA LEU A 434 29.31 16.47 29.33
C LEU A 434 29.96 17.02 30.60
N ASP A 435 29.13 17.44 31.56
CA ASP A 435 29.55 17.84 32.90
C ASP A 435 29.42 16.68 33.91
N ASP A 436 30.24 16.70 34.96
CA ASP A 436 30.32 15.66 36.00
C ASP A 436 28.96 15.36 36.64
N VAL A 437 28.13 16.39 36.85
CA VAL A 437 26.81 16.25 37.48
C VAL A 437 25.85 15.48 36.57
N THR A 438 25.87 15.78 35.27
CA THR A 438 25.07 15.08 34.27
C THR A 438 25.59 13.66 34.05
N GLU A 439 26.91 13.45 34.08
CA GLU A 439 27.52 12.12 34.01
C GLU A 439 27.07 11.25 35.19
N GLU A 440 27.15 11.76 36.43
CA GLU A 440 26.68 11.07 37.63
C GLU A 440 25.20 10.69 37.51
N TYR A 441 24.36 11.59 36.98
CA TYR A 441 22.95 11.31 36.75
C TYR A 441 22.73 10.13 35.77
N LEU A 442 23.46 10.07 34.66
CA LEU A 442 23.37 8.96 33.71
C LEU A 442 23.83 7.64 34.34
N GLN A 443 24.91 7.67 35.14
CA GLN A 443 25.38 6.50 35.88
C GLN A 443 24.33 5.97 36.87
N VAL A 444 23.62 6.86 37.56
CA VAL A 444 22.51 6.47 38.46
C VAL A 444 21.39 5.80 37.67
N LEU A 445 21.06 6.28 36.47
CA LEU A 445 20.04 5.64 35.62
C LEU A 445 20.42 4.21 35.24
N GLU A 446 21.69 3.99 34.90
CA GLU A 446 22.19 2.66 34.57
C GLU A 446 22.20 1.74 35.81
N GLN A 447 22.80 2.18 36.91
CA GLN A 447 22.96 1.36 38.12
C GLN A 447 21.62 0.98 38.77
N ARG A 448 20.65 1.89 38.76
CA ARG A 448 19.38 1.69 39.47
C ARG A 448 18.30 1.03 38.61
N PHE A 449 18.28 1.29 37.31
CA PHE A 449 17.21 0.84 36.41
C PHE A 449 17.69 -0.11 35.30
N GLY A 450 19.00 -0.37 35.20
CA GLY A 450 19.57 -1.20 34.14
C GLY A 450 19.49 -0.57 32.75
N LEU A 451 19.27 0.75 32.68
CA LEU A 451 19.15 1.50 31.43
C LEU A 451 20.53 2.00 31.01
N ARG A 452 21.14 1.34 30.01
CA ARG A 452 22.45 1.73 29.48
C ARG A 452 22.36 3.03 28.68
N PHE A 453 22.54 4.15 29.36
CA PHE A 453 22.63 5.47 28.74
C PHE A 453 24.10 5.87 28.53
N GLY A 454 24.43 6.26 27.29
CA GLY A 454 25.68 6.94 26.96
C GLY A 454 25.44 8.39 26.58
N TYR A 455 26.49 9.20 26.65
CA TYR A 455 26.50 10.55 26.11
C TYR A 455 27.63 10.68 25.10
N LEU A 456 27.34 11.25 23.93
CA LEU A 456 28.33 11.49 22.89
C LEU A 456 28.38 12.98 22.57
N HIS A 457 29.53 13.59 22.81
CA HIS A 457 29.81 14.95 22.40
C HIS A 457 30.29 14.97 20.94
N VAL A 458 29.58 15.72 20.09
CA VAL A 458 29.96 15.98 18.70
C VAL A 458 30.21 17.47 18.57
N ALA A 459 31.49 17.85 18.57
CA ALA A 459 31.87 19.25 18.39
C ALA A 459 31.33 19.77 17.05
N ILE A 460 30.78 20.98 17.04
CA ILE A 460 30.49 21.73 15.81
C ILE A 460 31.49 22.88 15.71
N SER A 461 32.17 22.99 14.58
CA SER A 461 33.06 24.14 14.33
C SER A 461 32.15 25.33 14.01
N THR A 462 32.15 26.35 14.86
CA THR A 462 31.57 27.64 14.49
C THR A 462 32.42 28.21 13.37
N SER A 463 31.93 28.14 12.13
CA SER A 463 32.55 28.82 10.99
C SER A 463 32.60 30.32 11.28
N GLY A 464 33.75 30.81 11.74
CA GLY A 464 33.95 32.17 12.21
C GLY A 464 35.40 32.56 12.56
N GLU A 465 36.35 31.62 12.59
CA GLU A 465 37.78 31.95 12.62
C GLU A 465 38.39 31.54 11.29
N VAL A 466 38.64 32.56 10.47
CA VAL A 466 39.56 32.50 9.35
C VAL A 466 40.95 32.35 9.96
N ASP A 467 41.63 31.24 9.66
CA ASP A 467 43.07 31.11 9.85
C ASP A 467 43.75 32.29 9.13
N GLY A 468 44.18 33.28 9.90
CA GLY A 468 45.08 34.33 9.47
C GLY A 468 46.48 34.00 9.98
N GLU A 469 47.30 33.41 9.11
CA GLU A 469 48.73 33.69 9.07
C GLU A 469 48.99 35.02 8.34
#